data_AF-A0A7S3EUU4-F1
#
_entry.id   AF-A0A7S3EUU4-F1
#
_cell.length_a   1.000
_cell.length_b   1.000
_cell.length_c   1.000
_cell.angle_alpha   90.00
_cell.angle_beta   90.00
_cell.angle_gamma   90.00
#
_symmetry.space_group_name_H-M   'P 1'
#
loop_
_entity.id
_entity.type
_entity.pdbx_description
1 polymer ?
#
loop_
_entity_poly.entity_id
_entity_poly.type
_entity_poly.pdbx_seq_one_letter_code
_entity_poly.pdbx_strand_id
1 'polypeptide(L)'
;MGLGGTLSQERFEWAVEAVCSRAFTADISGDVRALGLSVIAAGVGVASFLLDGTAGGQGSIGPATLCALAVSCFSTVWQLWYALSGSGLTYVMCPVIDSMNHRSTGSKLSSLAYSSLVDAFTATAEAAIPAGDQIYISYGEGKDNDAFLMHYGFVERGNPAQQATLALPADAGGGTFRLGRAGTVGTQASLPRDTMRQACMVELQGMPTSIQWDQQLLEVGDLSTRCRLAVEWRLERKLLLEAWCADR
;
A
#
# COMPACT_ATOMS: atom_id res chain seq x y z
N MET A 1 -10.73 -26.93 27.52
CA MET A 1 -10.47 -26.51 26.13
C MET A 1 -9.01 -26.79 25.82
N GLY A 2 -8.72 -27.86 25.07
CA GLY A 2 -7.35 -28.25 24.75
C GLY A 2 -6.80 -27.43 23.59
N LEU A 3 -5.98 -26.42 23.87
CA LEU A 3 -5.20 -25.68 22.88
C LEU A 3 -3.73 -26.16 22.88
N GLY A 4 -3.51 -27.46 23.03
CA GLY A 4 -2.18 -28.09 23.06
C GLY A 4 -1.78 -28.71 21.72
N GLY A 5 -2.10 -28.07 20.59
CA GLY A 5 -1.65 -28.53 19.28
C GLY A 5 -0.23 -28.04 18.98
N THR A 6 0.68 -28.92 18.60
CA THR A 6 2.01 -28.53 18.12
C THR A 6 1.87 -27.71 16.83
N LEU A 7 2.48 -26.51 16.80
CA LEU A 7 2.59 -25.70 15.59
C LEU A 7 3.54 -26.41 14.61
N SER A 8 3.01 -26.91 13.49
CA SER A 8 3.86 -27.44 12.41
C SER A 8 4.46 -26.31 11.59
N GLN A 9 5.60 -26.57 10.96
CA GLN A 9 6.24 -25.65 10.02
C GLN A 9 5.28 -25.24 8.90
N GLU A 10 4.56 -26.19 8.30
CA GLU A 10 3.58 -25.94 7.24
C GLU A 10 2.47 -24.97 7.68
N ARG A 11 1.97 -25.09 8.91
CA ARG A 11 0.94 -24.17 9.43
C ARG A 11 1.49 -22.78 9.66
N PHE A 12 2.75 -22.67 10.07
CA PHE A 12 3.43 -21.38 10.22
C PHE A 12 3.67 -20.72 8.85
N GLU A 13 4.19 -21.46 7.88
CA GLU A 13 4.42 -20.98 6.51
C GLU A 13 3.12 -20.51 5.87
N TRP A 14 2.06 -21.33 5.93
CA TRP A 14 0.74 -20.96 5.43
C TRP A 14 0.21 -19.68 6.08
N ALA A 15 0.36 -19.54 7.40
CA ALA A 15 -0.11 -18.36 8.11
C ALA A 15 0.67 -17.10 7.70
N VAL A 16 1.99 -17.21 7.54
CA VAL A 16 2.84 -16.10 7.08
C VAL A 16 2.50 -15.72 5.64
N GLU A 17 2.36 -16.68 4.73
CA GLU A 17 1.97 -16.44 3.33
C GLU A 17 0.59 -15.78 3.23
N ALA A 18 -0.37 -16.22 4.06
CA ALA A 18 -1.70 -15.62 4.11
C ALA A 18 -1.64 -14.15 4.56
N VAL A 19 -0.83 -13.83 5.58
CA VAL A 19 -0.67 -12.45 6.05
C VAL A 19 0.09 -11.61 5.02
N CYS A 20 1.21 -12.08 4.48
CA CYS A 20 2.02 -11.32 3.53
C CYS A 20 1.26 -10.97 2.24
N SER A 21 0.39 -11.87 1.78
CA SER A 21 -0.34 -11.67 0.52
C SER A 21 -1.66 -10.89 0.66
N ARG A 22 -2.21 -10.74 1.88
CA ARG A 22 -3.57 -10.22 2.08
C ARG A 22 -3.73 -9.20 3.20
N ALA A 23 -2.70 -8.91 3.99
CA ALA A 23 -2.79 -7.89 5.02
C ALA A 23 -2.89 -6.49 4.40
N PHE A 24 -3.82 -5.71 4.91
CA PHE A 24 -3.96 -4.29 4.65
C PHE A 24 -3.37 -3.49 5.81
N THR A 25 -2.94 -2.27 5.52
CA THR A 25 -2.53 -1.31 6.55
C THR A 25 -3.52 -0.17 6.59
N ALA A 26 -3.98 0.19 7.77
CA ALA A 26 -4.75 1.40 7.98
C ALA A 26 -4.43 2.04 9.33
N ASP A 27 -4.63 3.34 9.39
CA ASP A 27 -4.82 4.03 10.65
C ASP A 27 -6.27 3.83 11.10
N ILE A 28 -6.46 2.85 11.97
CA ILE A 28 -7.77 2.49 12.55
C ILE A 28 -8.05 3.29 13.83
N SER A 29 -7.07 4.08 14.25
CA SER A 29 -6.95 4.47 15.64
C SER A 29 -7.64 5.83 15.92
N GLY A 30 -7.99 6.57 14.86
CA GLY A 30 -8.81 7.77 14.95
C GLY A 30 -10.32 7.49 15.13
N ASP A 31 -10.79 7.31 16.36
CA ASP A 31 -12.23 7.33 16.65
C ASP A 31 -12.78 8.76 16.61
N VAL A 32 -13.26 9.20 15.44
CA VAL A 32 -13.93 10.50 15.26
C VAL A 32 -15.25 10.60 16.04
N ARG A 33 -15.83 9.48 16.53
CA ARG A 33 -17.02 9.52 17.39
C ARG A 33 -16.68 10.02 18.79
N ALA A 34 -15.49 9.69 19.29
CA ALA A 34 -14.95 10.30 20.50
C ALA A 34 -14.81 11.83 20.33
N LEU A 35 -14.45 12.30 19.12
CA LEU A 35 -14.37 13.73 18.81
C LEU A 35 -15.74 14.43 18.83
N GLY A 36 -16.76 13.80 18.22
CA GLY A 36 -18.13 14.32 18.22
C GLY A 36 -18.73 14.46 19.61
N LEU A 37 -18.53 13.48 20.49
CA LEU A 37 -19.01 13.53 21.88
C LEU A 37 -18.34 14.65 22.68
N SER A 38 -17.04 14.87 22.48
CA SER A 38 -16.29 15.91 23.19
C SER A 38 -16.66 17.31 22.76
N VAL A 39 -16.91 17.53 21.46
CA VAL A 39 -17.40 18.81 20.94
C VAL A 39 -18.81 19.10 21.44
N ILE A 40 -19.68 18.09 21.51
CA ILE A 40 -21.04 18.24 22.08
C ILE A 40 -20.95 18.60 23.57
N ALA A 41 -20.12 17.90 24.35
CA ALA A 41 -19.95 18.20 25.78
C ALA A 41 -19.41 19.62 26.02
N ALA A 42 -18.46 20.07 25.19
CA ALA A 42 -17.93 21.43 25.23
C ALA A 42 -18.99 22.48 24.86
N GLY A 43 -19.76 22.22 23.81
CA GLY A 43 -20.86 23.10 23.37
C GLY A 43 -21.94 23.25 24.44
N VAL A 44 -22.33 22.15 25.11
CA VAL A 44 -23.27 22.19 26.24
C VAL A 44 -22.68 22.97 27.42
N GLY A 45 -21.41 22.75 27.78
CA GLY A 45 -20.76 23.48 28.87
C GLY A 45 -20.68 24.99 28.64
N VAL A 46 -20.37 25.42 27.42
CA VAL A 46 -20.33 26.85 27.04
C VAL A 46 -21.74 27.44 27.02
N ALA A 47 -22.73 26.73 26.47
CA ALA A 47 -24.11 27.18 26.46
C ALA A 47 -24.67 27.37 27.88
N SER A 48 -24.40 26.43 28.80
CA SER A 48 -24.80 26.55 30.21
C SER A 48 -24.12 27.75 30.88
N PHE A 49 -22.83 28.00 30.61
CA PHE A 49 -22.12 29.18 31.15
C PHE A 49 -22.72 30.51 30.65
N LEU A 50 -23.06 30.60 29.36
CA LEU A 50 -23.67 31.80 28.78
C LEU A 50 -25.09 32.04 29.31
N LEU A 51 -25.86 30.98 29.56
CA LEU A 51 -27.20 31.08 30.13
C LEU A 51 -27.17 31.49 31.61
N ASP A 52 -26.26 30.94 32.41
CA ASP A 52 -26.08 31.36 33.82
C ASP A 52 -25.58 32.80 33.94
N GLY A 53 -24.66 33.23 33.05
CA GLY A 53 -24.12 34.59 33.05
C GLY A 53 -25.11 35.70 32.69
N THR A 54 -26.25 35.36 32.05
CA THR A 54 -27.31 36.32 31.70
C THR A 54 -28.39 36.43 32.77
N ALA A 55 -28.49 35.46 33.69
CA ALA A 55 -29.56 35.39 34.69
C ALA A 55 -29.18 35.94 36.08
N GLY A 56 -27.89 36.09 36.41
CA GLY A 56 -27.49 36.51 37.76
C GLY A 56 -26.18 37.30 37.77
N GLY A 57 -26.27 38.60 38.08
CA GLY A 57 -25.09 39.42 38.34
C GLY A 57 -24.20 38.81 39.44
N GLN A 58 -22.89 38.89 39.23
CA GLN A 58 -21.78 38.46 40.12
C GLN A 58 -21.41 36.96 40.12
N GLY A 59 -20.68 36.54 39.08
CA GLY A 59 -19.21 36.41 39.21
C GLY A 59 -18.60 35.13 39.76
N SER A 60 -19.33 34.02 39.93
CA SER A 60 -18.70 32.73 40.27
C SER A 60 -19.08 31.63 39.28
N ILE A 61 -18.07 30.95 38.73
CA ILE A 61 -18.27 29.77 37.88
C ILE A 61 -18.65 28.62 38.80
N GLY A 62 -19.87 28.11 38.66
CA GLY A 62 -20.34 26.97 39.45
C GLY A 62 -19.45 25.73 39.25
N PRO A 63 -19.33 24.84 40.25
CA PRO A 63 -18.52 23.61 40.14
C PRO A 63 -18.87 22.75 38.93
N ALA A 64 -20.15 22.68 38.55
CA ALA A 64 -20.60 21.94 37.38
C ALA A 64 -20.02 22.50 36.06
N THR A 65 -19.99 23.82 35.91
CA THR A 65 -19.44 24.50 34.74
C THR A 65 -17.91 24.34 34.66
N LEU A 66 -17.22 24.41 35.80
CA LEU A 66 -15.79 24.10 35.87
C LEU A 66 -15.50 22.65 35.47
N CYS A 67 -16.29 21.69 35.93
CA CYS A 67 -16.17 20.29 35.52
C CYS A 67 -16.40 20.11 34.01
N ALA A 68 -17.43 20.75 33.44
CA ALA A 68 -17.70 20.67 32.01
C ALA A 68 -16.55 21.25 31.17
N LEU A 69 -16.00 22.40 31.57
CA LEU A 69 -14.84 23.01 30.92
C LEU A 69 -13.59 22.14 31.06
N ALA A 70 -13.34 21.57 32.24
CA ALA A 70 -12.17 20.72 32.47
C ALA A 70 -12.22 19.43 31.61
N VAL A 71 -13.38 18.77 31.54
CA VAL A 71 -13.58 17.59 30.68
C VAL A 71 -13.39 17.95 29.21
N SER A 72 -13.90 19.11 28.79
CA SER A 72 -13.77 19.60 27.42
C SER A 72 -12.32 19.93 27.04
N CYS A 73 -11.60 20.63 27.92
CA CYS A 73 -10.19 20.96 27.75
C CYS A 73 -9.34 19.68 27.73
N PHE A 74 -9.54 18.78 28.69
CA PHE A 74 -8.81 17.51 28.75
C PHE A 74 -9.05 16.69 27.48
N SER A 75 -10.30 16.58 27.03
CA SER A 75 -10.61 15.84 25.81
C SER A 75 -10.03 16.48 24.55
N THR A 76 -10.04 17.81 24.44
CA THR A 76 -9.44 18.52 23.31
C THR A 76 -7.92 18.34 23.29
N VAL A 77 -7.27 18.47 24.44
CA VAL A 77 -5.82 18.28 24.58
C VAL A 77 -5.44 16.83 24.30
N TRP A 78 -6.20 15.86 24.80
CA TRP A 78 -5.96 14.43 24.55
C TRP A 78 -6.09 14.09 23.06
N GLN A 79 -7.11 14.64 22.37
CA GLN A 79 -7.29 14.43 20.94
C GLN A 79 -6.22 15.14 20.10
N LEU A 80 -5.82 16.35 20.49
CA LEU A 80 -4.71 17.05 19.85
C LEU A 80 -3.40 16.27 20.05
N TRP A 81 -3.15 15.78 21.26
CA TRP A 81 -2.01 14.90 21.56
C TRP A 81 -2.05 13.65 20.69
N TYR A 82 -3.20 12.99 20.58
CA TYR A 82 -3.37 11.80 19.78
C TYR A 82 -3.12 12.05 18.28
N ALA A 83 -3.72 13.12 17.74
CA ALA A 83 -3.51 13.54 16.36
C ALA A 83 -2.05 13.91 16.07
N LEU A 84 -1.35 14.51 17.05
CA LEU A 84 0.06 14.89 16.92
C LEU A 84 1.04 13.73 17.19
N SER A 85 0.65 12.74 17.98
CA SER A 85 1.52 11.62 18.38
C SER A 85 1.71 10.60 17.26
N GLY A 86 0.91 10.68 16.20
CA GLY A 86 0.91 9.69 15.14
C GLY A 86 0.26 8.40 15.63
N SER A 87 -0.85 8.09 15.01
CA SER A 87 -1.43 6.77 15.04
C SER A 87 -0.48 5.75 14.40
N GLY A 88 -0.22 4.64 15.10
CA GLY A 88 0.50 3.52 14.50
C GLY A 88 -0.32 2.90 13.37
N LEU A 89 0.30 2.64 12.23
CA LEU A 89 -0.34 1.82 11.19
C LEU A 89 -0.65 0.43 11.78
N THR A 90 -1.90 0.02 11.65
CA THR A 90 -2.36 -1.31 12.07
C THR A 90 -2.48 -2.21 10.85
N TYR A 91 -1.94 -3.43 10.97
CA TYR A 91 -2.13 -4.47 9.96
C TYR A 91 -3.41 -5.25 10.24
N VAL A 92 -4.23 -5.43 9.21
CA VAL A 92 -5.52 -6.11 9.32
C VAL A 92 -5.79 -7.03 8.14
N MET A 93 -6.54 -8.09 8.40
CA MET A 93 -7.12 -8.92 7.35
C MET A 93 -8.54 -8.41 7.09
N CYS A 94 -8.87 -8.16 5.82
CA CYS A 94 -10.16 -7.61 5.42
C CYS A 94 -10.94 -8.64 4.59
N PRO A 95 -11.71 -9.54 5.22
CA PRO A 95 -12.53 -10.51 4.50
C PRO A 95 -13.39 -9.84 3.42
N VAL A 96 -13.66 -10.56 2.33
CA VAL A 96 -14.38 -10.06 1.14
C VAL A 96 -13.51 -9.13 0.29
N ILE A 97 -12.91 -8.09 0.88
CA ILE A 97 -12.01 -7.18 0.15
C ILE A 97 -10.74 -7.92 -0.30
N ASP A 98 -10.20 -8.79 0.56
CA ASP A 98 -9.03 -9.63 0.28
C ASP A 98 -9.24 -10.68 -0.81
N SER A 99 -10.48 -10.85 -1.31
CA SER A 99 -10.80 -11.72 -2.44
C SER A 99 -10.70 -11.02 -3.81
N MET A 100 -10.58 -9.69 -3.82
CA MET A 100 -10.42 -8.91 -5.05
C MET A 100 -8.99 -9.03 -5.55
N ASN A 101 -8.82 -9.35 -6.84
CA ASN A 101 -7.51 -9.51 -7.43
C ASN A 101 -6.86 -8.17 -7.80
N HIS A 102 -5.55 -8.21 -7.99
CA HIS A 102 -4.77 -7.07 -8.44
C HIS A 102 -4.96 -6.75 -9.92
N ARG A 103 -4.98 -5.45 -10.26
CA ARG A 103 -4.65 -4.95 -11.61
C ARG A 103 -4.06 -3.54 -11.53
N SER A 104 -2.87 -3.32 -12.09
CA SER A 104 -2.21 -2.01 -12.08
C SER A 104 -2.87 -0.99 -13.00
N THR A 105 -3.48 -1.43 -14.10
CA THR A 105 -4.10 -0.54 -15.10
C THR A 105 -5.58 -0.87 -15.31
N GLY A 106 -6.43 0.17 -15.37
CA GLY A 106 -7.85 -0.02 -15.61
C GLY A 106 -8.61 -0.69 -14.45
N SER A 107 -8.06 -0.68 -13.23
CA SER A 107 -8.87 -0.86 -12.03
C SER A 107 -9.95 0.21 -12.02
N LYS A 108 -11.21 -0.21 -11.89
CA LYS A 108 -12.36 0.70 -11.83
C LYS A 108 -12.67 1.14 -10.40
N LEU A 109 -11.83 0.77 -9.41
CA LEU A 109 -11.97 1.20 -8.03
C LEU A 109 -11.01 2.38 -7.74
N SER A 110 -11.56 3.51 -7.25
CA SER A 110 -10.84 4.76 -6.93
C SER A 110 -10.00 4.62 -5.68
N SER A 111 -10.60 4.02 -4.67
CA SER A 111 -10.08 4.08 -3.33
C SER A 111 -10.50 2.84 -2.57
N LEU A 112 -9.51 2.21 -1.96
CA LEU A 112 -9.68 1.26 -0.89
C LEU A 112 -9.01 1.88 0.33
N ALA A 113 -9.82 2.37 1.26
CA ALA A 113 -9.32 3.07 2.43
C ALA A 113 -10.19 2.78 3.65
N TYR A 114 -9.59 2.88 4.82
CA TYR A 114 -10.33 2.85 6.07
C TYR A 114 -11.06 4.18 6.29
N SER A 115 -12.35 4.11 6.58
CA SER A 115 -13.17 5.26 6.95
C SER A 115 -13.52 5.19 8.44
N SER A 116 -12.93 6.09 9.23
CA SER A 116 -13.22 6.22 10.65
C SER A 116 -14.66 6.65 10.95
N LEU A 117 -15.32 7.33 10.01
CA LEU A 117 -16.71 7.77 10.17
C LEU A 117 -17.67 6.58 10.29
N VAL A 118 -17.50 5.59 9.41
CA VAL A 118 -18.34 4.39 9.37
C VAL A 118 -17.68 3.17 10.03
N ASP A 119 -16.45 3.32 10.53
CA ASP A 119 -15.69 2.26 11.20
C ASP A 119 -15.47 1.03 10.31
N ALA A 120 -15.14 1.25 9.03
CA ALA A 120 -15.03 0.20 8.02
C ALA A 120 -14.05 0.54 6.89
N PHE A 121 -13.50 -0.50 6.25
CA PHE A 121 -12.87 -0.33 4.94
C PHE A 121 -13.92 -0.12 3.87
N THR A 122 -13.72 0.91 3.05
CA THR A 122 -14.61 1.28 1.96
C THR A 122 -13.86 1.13 0.64
N ALA A 123 -14.48 0.43 -0.30
CA ALA A 123 -14.07 0.35 -1.70
C ALA A 123 -15.10 1.08 -2.57
N THR A 124 -14.65 2.04 -3.38
CA THR A 124 -15.55 2.84 -4.24
C THR A 124 -15.21 2.64 -5.71
N ALA A 125 -16.22 2.46 -6.56
CA ALA A 125 -16.03 2.39 -8.02
C ALA A 125 -16.04 3.78 -8.65
N GLU A 126 -15.08 4.06 -9.53
CA GLU A 126 -14.99 5.27 -10.36
C GLU A 126 -15.77 5.15 -11.66
N ALA A 127 -16.04 3.93 -12.10
CA ALA A 127 -16.70 3.66 -13.36
C ALA A 127 -17.67 2.48 -13.23
N ALA A 128 -18.62 2.41 -14.16
CA ALA A 128 -19.55 1.29 -14.23
C ALA A 128 -18.80 -0.05 -14.41
N ILE A 129 -19.13 -1.01 -13.55
CA ILE A 129 -18.66 -2.39 -13.62
C ILE A 129 -19.83 -3.23 -14.15
N PRO A 130 -19.77 -3.72 -15.40
CA PRO A 130 -20.80 -4.58 -15.96
C PRO A 130 -21.08 -5.82 -15.08
N ALA A 131 -22.31 -6.30 -15.10
CA ALA A 131 -22.64 -7.56 -14.44
C ALA A 131 -21.86 -8.71 -15.09
N GLY A 132 -21.18 -9.51 -14.26
CA GLY A 132 -20.31 -10.60 -14.70
C GLY A 132 -18.83 -10.22 -14.86
N ASP A 133 -18.50 -8.93 -14.85
CA ASP A 133 -17.09 -8.49 -14.86
C ASP A 133 -16.44 -8.70 -13.48
N GLN A 134 -15.17 -9.09 -13.50
CA GLN A 134 -14.36 -9.17 -12.29
C GLN A 134 -14.04 -7.78 -11.74
N ILE A 135 -14.16 -7.64 -10.42
CA ILE A 135 -13.74 -6.45 -9.67
C ILE A 135 -12.27 -6.61 -9.30
N TYR A 136 -11.46 -5.60 -9.63
CA TYR A 136 -10.04 -5.54 -9.32
C TYR A 136 -9.73 -4.34 -8.41
N ILE A 137 -8.72 -4.50 -7.55
CA ILE A 137 -8.11 -3.40 -6.79
C ILE A 137 -6.65 -3.22 -7.21
N SER A 138 -6.08 -2.04 -6.93
CA SER A 138 -4.63 -1.88 -6.94
C SER A 138 -4.07 -2.30 -5.58
N TYR A 139 -3.04 -3.15 -5.55
CA TYR A 139 -2.40 -3.61 -4.31
C TYR A 139 -1.36 -2.60 -3.79
N GLY A 140 -1.16 -1.49 -4.52
CA GLY A 140 -0.27 -0.41 -4.16
C GLY A 140 0.30 0.24 -5.40
N GLU A 141 0.33 1.56 -5.41
CA GLU A 141 1.01 2.32 -6.45
C GLU A 141 2.52 2.04 -6.42
N GLY A 142 3.10 1.76 -7.58
CA GLY A 142 4.55 1.60 -7.71
C GLY A 142 5.13 0.24 -7.30
N LYS A 143 4.31 -0.78 -7.02
CA LYS A 143 4.80 -2.16 -6.78
C LYS A 143 5.22 -2.82 -8.09
N ASP A 144 6.44 -3.33 -8.13
CA ASP A 144 7.00 -4.08 -9.27
C ASP A 144 6.72 -5.59 -9.15
N ASN A 145 7.11 -6.36 -10.17
CA ASN A 145 6.96 -7.82 -10.13
C ASN A 145 7.91 -8.50 -9.13
N ASP A 146 8.95 -7.83 -8.64
CA ASP A 146 9.77 -8.37 -7.54
C ASP A 146 8.92 -8.43 -6.28
N ALA A 147 8.22 -7.34 -5.96
CA ALA A 147 7.30 -7.30 -4.84
C ALA A 147 6.08 -8.22 -5.04
N PHE A 148 5.48 -8.26 -6.24
CA PHE A 148 4.34 -9.15 -6.52
C PHE A 148 4.70 -10.62 -6.42
N LEU A 149 5.85 -11.03 -6.96
CA LEU A 149 6.25 -12.42 -6.88
C LEU A 149 6.57 -12.83 -5.45
N MET A 150 7.34 -12.03 -4.73
CA MET A 150 7.83 -12.37 -3.39
C MET A 150 6.76 -12.31 -2.29
N HIS A 151 5.82 -11.36 -2.39
CA HIS A 151 4.84 -11.14 -1.32
C HIS A 151 3.43 -11.61 -1.67
N TYR A 152 3.09 -11.69 -2.96
CA TYR A 152 1.74 -12.00 -3.40
C TYR A 152 1.66 -13.26 -4.29
N GLY A 153 2.80 -13.83 -4.70
CA GLY A 153 2.86 -15.07 -5.44
C GLY A 153 2.36 -14.98 -6.88
N PHE A 154 2.44 -13.81 -7.53
CA PHE A 154 2.08 -13.63 -8.94
C PHE A 154 3.00 -12.65 -9.67
N VAL A 155 2.93 -12.65 -11.00
CA VAL A 155 3.62 -11.70 -11.87
C VAL A 155 2.57 -11.03 -12.75
N GLU A 156 2.58 -9.69 -12.81
CA GLU A 156 1.72 -8.94 -13.72
C GLU A 156 2.47 -8.63 -15.01
N ARG A 157 1.95 -9.14 -16.13
CA ARG A 157 2.51 -8.88 -17.45
C ARG A 157 2.29 -7.42 -17.83
N GLY A 158 3.33 -6.76 -18.32
CA GLY A 158 3.26 -5.35 -18.68
C GLY A 158 3.03 -4.42 -17.48
N ASN A 159 3.43 -4.82 -16.27
CA ASN A 159 3.33 -3.98 -15.08
C ASN A 159 3.99 -2.60 -15.35
N PRO A 160 3.23 -1.48 -15.25
CA PRO A 160 3.75 -0.14 -15.51
C PRO A 160 4.81 0.28 -14.49
N ALA A 161 4.75 -0.25 -13.27
CA ALA A 161 5.69 -0.01 -12.20
C ALA A 161 6.88 -0.99 -12.19
N GLN A 162 7.01 -1.85 -13.20
CA GLN A 162 8.15 -2.78 -13.30
C GLN A 162 9.46 -2.02 -13.20
N GLN A 163 10.36 -2.53 -12.35
CA GLN A 163 11.70 -2.01 -12.18
C GLN A 163 12.77 -3.06 -12.48
N ALA A 164 13.98 -2.60 -12.77
CA ALA A 164 15.18 -3.43 -12.84
C ALA A 164 16.33 -2.74 -12.13
N THR A 165 17.12 -3.52 -11.40
CA THR A 165 18.33 -3.01 -10.74
C THR A 165 19.55 -3.31 -11.61
N LEU A 166 20.31 -2.27 -11.94
CA LEU A 166 21.59 -2.36 -12.63
C LEU A 166 22.73 -2.00 -11.70
N ALA A 167 23.74 -2.87 -11.61
CA ALA A 167 24.99 -2.58 -10.96
C ALA A 167 26.02 -2.15 -11.99
N LEU A 168 26.60 -0.96 -11.82
CA LEU A 168 27.64 -0.45 -12.69
C LEU A 168 29.02 -0.58 -12.02
N PRO A 169 30.04 -0.98 -12.78
CA PRO A 169 31.40 -1.01 -12.28
C PRO A 169 31.92 0.42 -12.04
N ALA A 170 32.94 0.55 -11.19
CA ALA A 170 33.43 1.83 -10.70
C ALA A 170 33.91 2.77 -11.82
N ASP A 171 34.44 2.22 -12.91
CA ASP A 171 34.89 2.93 -14.11
C ASP A 171 33.73 3.45 -14.98
N ALA A 172 32.53 2.87 -14.88
CA ALA A 172 31.32 3.32 -15.56
C ALA A 172 30.44 4.26 -14.71
N GLY A 173 31.00 4.84 -13.65
CA GLY A 173 30.32 5.74 -12.72
C GLY A 173 30.00 5.11 -11.36
N GLY A 174 30.09 3.78 -11.24
CA GLY A 174 29.94 3.05 -9.99
C GLY A 174 28.54 3.12 -9.36
N GLY A 175 28.08 2.00 -8.80
CA GLY A 175 26.90 1.96 -7.94
C GLY A 175 25.72 1.19 -8.52
N THR A 176 24.56 1.39 -7.90
CA THR A 176 23.36 0.58 -8.15
C THR A 176 22.20 1.49 -8.52
N PHE A 177 21.72 1.36 -9.75
CA PHE A 177 20.67 2.19 -10.34
C PHE A 177 19.39 1.37 -10.49
N ARG A 178 18.24 2.01 -10.23
CA ARG A 178 16.93 1.43 -10.53
C ARG A 178 16.36 2.05 -11.78
N LEU A 179 15.97 1.18 -12.71
CA LEU A 179 15.32 1.53 -13.96
C LEU A 179 13.84 1.21 -13.86
N GLY A 180 12.97 2.09 -14.35
CA GLY A 180 11.57 1.83 -14.60
C GLY A 180 11.22 2.14 -16.04
N ARG A 181 9.97 1.86 -16.45
CA ARG A 181 9.50 2.17 -17.82
C ARG A 181 9.49 3.65 -18.15
N ALA A 182 9.29 4.52 -17.16
CA ALA A 182 9.22 5.98 -17.33
C ALA A 182 10.58 6.69 -17.18
N GLY A 183 11.66 5.97 -16.88
CA GLY A 183 12.95 6.57 -16.57
C GLY A 183 13.63 5.91 -15.36
N THR A 184 14.71 6.52 -14.88
CA THR A 184 15.37 6.11 -13.64
C THR A 184 14.45 6.37 -12.45
N VAL A 185 14.43 5.44 -11.50
CA VAL A 185 13.56 5.50 -10.32
C VAL A 185 14.39 5.84 -9.10
N GLY A 186 14.06 6.93 -8.40
CA GLY A 186 14.70 7.36 -7.16
C GLY A 186 15.53 8.64 -7.27
N THR A 187 16.32 8.94 -6.22
CA THR A 187 17.04 10.21 -6.02
C THR A 187 18.49 10.21 -6.53
N GLN A 188 18.97 9.11 -7.10
CA GLN A 188 20.33 9.08 -7.65
C GLN A 188 20.42 9.91 -8.92
N ALA A 189 21.50 10.69 -9.05
CA ALA A 189 21.80 11.44 -10.25
C ALA A 189 21.78 10.50 -11.46
N SER A 190 20.90 10.76 -12.43
CA SER A 190 20.77 9.94 -13.62
C SER A 190 22.06 10.02 -14.42
N LEU A 191 22.68 8.87 -14.68
CA LEU A 191 23.78 8.79 -15.63
C LEU A 191 23.32 9.19 -17.05
N PRO A 192 24.27 9.56 -17.93
CA PRO A 192 23.95 9.77 -19.33
C PRO A 192 23.17 8.58 -19.92
N ARG A 193 22.15 8.87 -20.73
CA ARG A 193 21.30 7.83 -21.32
C ARG A 193 22.10 6.79 -22.09
N ASP A 194 23.14 7.20 -22.81
CA ASP A 194 24.01 6.27 -23.55
C ASP A 194 24.75 5.29 -22.63
N THR A 195 25.19 5.74 -21.45
CA THR A 195 25.80 4.87 -20.43
C THR A 195 24.79 3.86 -19.91
N MET A 196 23.57 4.30 -19.59
CA MET A 196 22.49 3.42 -19.13
C MET A 196 22.09 2.41 -20.20
N ARG A 197 22.03 2.85 -21.46
CA ARG A 197 21.75 2.00 -22.61
C ARG A 197 22.80 0.91 -22.77
N GLN A 198 24.08 1.28 -22.76
CA GLN A 198 25.18 0.33 -22.88
C GLN A 198 25.16 -0.67 -21.72
N ALA A 199 24.85 -0.23 -20.51
CA ALA A 199 24.71 -1.09 -19.35
C ALA A 199 23.55 -2.09 -19.49
N CYS A 200 22.38 -1.63 -19.96
CA CYS A 200 21.25 -2.51 -20.26
C CYS A 200 21.61 -3.57 -21.30
N MET A 201 22.34 -3.19 -22.36
CA MET A 201 22.78 -4.11 -23.39
C MET A 201 23.72 -5.18 -22.85
N VAL A 202 24.71 -4.80 -22.04
CA VAL A 202 25.65 -5.73 -21.41
C VAL A 202 24.92 -6.68 -20.47
N GLU A 203 24.04 -6.15 -19.61
CA GLU A 203 23.23 -6.96 -18.70
C GLU A 203 22.35 -7.96 -19.45
N LEU A 204 21.66 -7.51 -20.51
CA LEU A 204 20.78 -8.35 -21.32
C LEU A 204 21.56 -9.46 -22.04
N GLN A 205 22.75 -9.16 -22.57
CA GLN A 205 23.66 -10.13 -23.20
C GLN A 205 24.24 -11.14 -22.20
N GLY A 206 24.41 -10.73 -20.93
CA GLY A 206 24.88 -11.60 -19.86
C GLY A 206 23.84 -12.57 -19.32
N MET A 207 22.56 -12.44 -19.71
CA MET A 207 21.50 -13.32 -19.22
C MET A 207 21.57 -14.72 -19.86
N PRO A 208 21.23 -15.78 -19.12
CA PRO A 208 21.38 -17.16 -19.59
C PRO A 208 20.39 -17.58 -20.69
N THR A 209 19.36 -16.79 -20.95
CA THR A 209 18.27 -17.09 -21.89
C THR A 209 17.86 -15.83 -22.63
N SER A 210 17.39 -15.96 -23.88
CA SER A 210 16.87 -14.81 -24.65
C SER A 210 15.38 -14.55 -24.35
N ILE A 211 14.88 -13.40 -24.83
CA ILE A 211 13.45 -13.06 -24.80
C ILE A 211 12.64 -14.07 -25.62
N GLN A 212 13.09 -14.39 -26.86
CA GLN A 212 12.37 -15.34 -27.71
C GLN A 212 12.32 -16.74 -27.09
N TRP A 213 13.41 -17.17 -26.42
CA TRP A 213 13.45 -18.45 -25.74
C TRP A 213 12.44 -18.50 -24.60
N ASP A 214 12.33 -17.45 -23.79
CA ASP A 214 11.35 -17.39 -22.68
C ASP A 214 9.92 -17.39 -23.19
N GLN A 215 9.64 -16.64 -24.26
CA GLN A 215 8.34 -16.64 -24.92
C GLN A 215 7.97 -18.04 -25.42
N GLN A 216 8.89 -18.71 -26.12
CA GLN A 216 8.68 -20.07 -26.61
C GLN A 216 8.46 -21.06 -25.45
N LEU A 217 9.22 -20.93 -24.35
CA LEU A 217 9.03 -21.77 -23.17
C LEU A 217 7.66 -21.56 -22.53
N LEU A 218 7.15 -20.32 -22.49
CA LEU A 218 5.81 -20.02 -21.95
C LEU A 218 4.68 -20.55 -22.84
N GLU A 219 4.90 -20.62 -24.16
CA GLU A 219 3.92 -21.10 -25.14
C GLU A 219 3.86 -22.63 -25.20
N VAL A 220 5.01 -23.30 -25.26
CA VAL A 220 5.10 -24.73 -25.58
C VAL A 220 5.47 -25.58 -24.35
N GLY A 221 6.04 -24.97 -23.31
CA GLY A 221 6.50 -25.69 -22.13
C GLY A 221 5.37 -26.15 -21.23
N ASP A 222 5.39 -27.43 -20.87
CA ASP A 222 4.61 -27.97 -19.75
C ASP A 222 5.24 -27.55 -18.43
N LEU A 223 5.00 -26.28 -18.06
CA LEU A 223 5.52 -25.68 -16.84
C LEU A 223 4.49 -25.76 -15.71
N SER A 224 4.97 -26.16 -14.53
CA SER A 224 4.21 -25.92 -13.29
C SER A 224 3.93 -24.41 -13.14
N THR A 225 2.88 -24.05 -12.40
CA THR A 225 2.52 -22.64 -12.15
C THR A 225 3.68 -21.83 -11.59
N ARG A 226 4.44 -22.40 -10.63
CA ARG A 226 5.60 -21.71 -10.02
C ARG A 226 6.75 -21.52 -11.03
N CYS A 227 7.01 -22.52 -11.88
CA CYS A 227 8.00 -22.39 -12.95
C CYS A 227 7.58 -21.35 -13.98
N ARG A 228 6.29 -21.31 -14.34
CA ARG A 228 5.74 -20.31 -15.26
C ARG A 228 5.94 -18.88 -14.71
N LEU A 229 5.62 -18.65 -13.44
CA LEU A 229 5.83 -17.35 -12.79
C LEU A 229 7.31 -16.94 -12.80
N ALA A 230 8.23 -17.85 -12.54
CA ALA A 230 9.67 -17.55 -12.60
C ALA A 230 10.14 -17.16 -14.02
N VAL A 231 9.57 -17.78 -15.05
CA VAL A 231 9.86 -17.45 -16.46
C VAL A 231 9.24 -16.12 -16.85
N GLU A 232 7.99 -15.85 -16.44
CA GLU A 232 7.32 -14.56 -16.68
C GLU A 232 8.07 -13.41 -16.00
N TRP A 233 8.49 -13.60 -14.74
CA TRP A 233 9.25 -12.61 -13.98
C TRP A 233 10.53 -12.20 -14.69
N ARG A 234 11.35 -13.18 -15.12
CA ARG A 234 12.61 -12.87 -15.82
C ARG A 234 12.37 -12.30 -17.22
N LEU A 235 11.29 -12.70 -17.89
CA LEU A 235 10.91 -12.16 -19.20
C LEU A 235 10.55 -10.68 -19.08
N GLU A 236 9.72 -10.30 -18.11
CA GLU A 236 9.36 -8.89 -17.87
C GLU A 236 10.59 -8.02 -17.58
N ARG A 237 11.57 -8.54 -16.82
CA ARG A 237 12.85 -7.85 -16.62
C ARG A 237 13.60 -7.63 -17.94
N LYS A 238 13.68 -8.64 -18.81
CA LYS A 238 14.36 -8.51 -20.11
C LYS A 238 13.67 -7.52 -21.03
N LEU A 239 12.33 -7.56 -21.06
CA LEU A 239 11.53 -6.61 -21.86
C LEU A 239 11.75 -5.17 -21.40
N LEU A 240 11.90 -4.94 -20.09
CA LEU A 240 12.26 -3.61 -19.58
C LEU A 240 13.66 -3.18 -20.06
N LEU A 241 14.66 -4.05 -19.95
CA LEU A 241 16.02 -3.75 -20.42
C LEU A 241 16.07 -3.51 -21.93
N GLU A 242 15.35 -4.30 -22.72
CA GLU A 242 15.25 -4.13 -24.17
C GLU A 242 14.60 -2.79 -24.53
N ALA A 243 13.55 -2.38 -23.81
CA ALA A 243 12.92 -1.07 -24.01
C ALA A 243 13.92 0.08 -23.79
N TRP A 244 14.76 0.00 -22.76
CA TRP A 244 15.85 0.94 -22.52
C TRP A 244 16.95 0.90 -23.61
N CYS A 245 17.13 -0.23 -24.27
CA CYS A 245 18.08 -0.36 -25.39
C CYS A 245 17.55 0.24 -26.70
N ALA A 246 16.23 0.24 -26.87
CA ALA A 246 15.53 0.65 -28.09
C ALA A 246 15.13 2.14 -28.10
N ASP A 247 14.91 2.75 -26.93
CA ASP A 247 14.57 4.16 -26.80
C ASP A 247 15.71 5.05 -27.36
N ARG A 248 15.38 5.95 -28.29
CA ARG A 248 16.32 6.82 -29.00
C ARG A 248 16.31 8.24 -28.43
#